data_AF-A0A8X6YWX1-F1
#
_entry.id   AF-A0A8X6YWX1-F1
#
_cell.length_a   1.000
_cell.length_b   1.000
_cell.length_c   1.000
_cell.angle_alpha   90.00
_cell.angle_beta   90.00
_cell.angle_gamma   90.00
#
_symmetry.space_group_name_H-M   'P 1'
#
loop_
_entity.id
_entity.type
_entity.pdbx_description
1 polymer ?
#
loop_
_entity_poly.entity_id
_entity_poly.type
_entity_poly.pdbx_seq_one_letter_code
_entity_poly.pdbx_strand_id
1 'polypeptide(L)'
;MTPVENNVESMDQKFFFLPHHAVMKDDSISPKLRVVFDGTCKPSNGNSLNSILGIGKMLQPDLFMIFVKLRLNEIAFSAHIQQMYRQILIDQEDQIF
;
A
#
# COMPACT_ATOMS: atom_id res chain seq x y z
N MET A 1 3.69 2.91 35.35
CA MET A 1 3.05 4.22 35.08
C MET A 1 1.73 3.90 34.39
N THR A 2 0.65 4.19 35.13
CA THR A 2 -0.81 4.10 34.86
C THR A 2 -1.33 2.97 33.94
N PRO A 3 -2.15 2.04 34.47
CA PRO A 3 -2.99 1.19 33.63
C PRO A 3 -3.99 2.08 32.90
N VAL A 4 -4.07 1.95 31.58
CA VAL A 4 -5.14 2.59 30.80
C VAL A 4 -6.42 1.83 31.14
N GLU A 5 -7.38 2.52 31.75
CA GLU A 5 -8.70 2.01 32.03
C GLU A 5 -9.39 1.67 30.70
N ASN A 6 -9.61 0.37 30.48
CA ASN A 6 -10.38 -0.12 29.35
C ASN A 6 -11.85 0.25 29.58
N ASN A 7 -12.25 1.43 29.12
CA ASN A 7 -13.64 1.69 28.76
C ASN A 7 -13.95 0.83 27.54
N VAL A 8 -14.41 -0.40 27.80
CA VAL A 8 -14.97 -1.28 26.79
C VAL A 8 -16.36 -0.75 26.45
N GLU A 9 -16.40 0.35 25.70
CA GLU A 9 -17.59 0.67 24.92
C GLU A 9 -17.83 -0.51 23.97
N SER A 10 -19.07 -0.99 23.93
CA SER A 10 -19.49 -2.20 23.23
C SER A 10 -18.93 -2.29 21.80
N MET A 11 -17.97 -3.19 21.62
CA MET A 11 -17.25 -3.43 20.36
C MET A 11 -18.14 -4.19 19.36
N ASP A 12 -19.02 -3.50 18.65
CA ASP A 12 -19.56 -3.99 17.38
C ASP A 12 -18.73 -3.50 16.17
N GLN A 13 -17.59 -2.85 16.42
CA GLN A 13 -16.66 -2.43 15.37
C GLN A 13 -15.79 -3.62 14.94
N LYS A 14 -16.02 -4.11 13.71
CA LYS A 14 -15.20 -5.15 13.09
C LYS A 14 -13.84 -4.54 12.72
N PHE A 15 -12.77 -5.08 13.30
CA PHE A 15 -11.40 -4.76 12.91
C PHE A 15 -10.82 -5.88 12.05
N PHE A 16 -10.04 -5.50 11.06
CA PHE A 16 -9.27 -6.42 10.24
C PHE A 16 -7.78 -6.15 10.41
N PHE A 17 -6.96 -7.20 10.45
CA PHE A 17 -5.52 -7.09 10.62
C PHE A 17 -4.81 -7.73 9.44
N LEU A 18 -3.93 -6.97 8.81
CA LEU A 18 -3.10 -7.47 7.72
C LEU A 18 -1.76 -7.97 8.28
N PRO A 19 -1.40 -9.24 8.08
CA PRO A 19 -0.10 -9.75 8.49
C PRO A 19 1.00 -8.94 7.82
N HIS A 20 2.07 -8.66 8.56
CA HIS A 20 3.20 -7.92 8.04
C HIS A 20 4.52 -8.51 8.52
N HIS A 21 5.58 -8.30 7.74
CA HIS A 21 6.93 -8.67 8.13
C HIS A 21 7.95 -7.61 7.68
N ALA A 22 9.08 -7.61 8.38
CA ALA A 22 10.21 -6.74 8.12
C ALA A 22 11.10 -7.35 7.03
N VAL A 23 11.41 -6.57 6.00
CA VAL A 23 12.42 -6.90 4.98
C VAL A 23 13.55 -5.88 5.08
N MET A 24 14.74 -6.36 5.38
CA MET A 24 15.96 -5.55 5.34
C MET A 24 16.55 -5.61 3.95
N LYS A 25 16.76 -4.44 3.34
CA LYS A 25 17.52 -4.34 2.09
C LYS A 25 18.90 -3.78 2.40
N ASP A 26 19.92 -4.59 2.14
CA ASP A 26 21.32 -4.19 2.25
C ASP A 26 21.69 -3.31 1.05
N ASP A 27 21.39 -2.02 1.15
CA ASP A 27 21.89 -1.02 0.20
C ASP A 27 23.25 -0.50 0.69
N SER A 28 24.20 -0.29 -0.23
CA SER A 28 25.61 0.05 0.05
C SER A 28 25.84 1.35 0.83
N ILE A 29 24.80 2.17 1.04
CA ILE A 29 24.86 3.48 1.72
C ILE A 29 24.19 3.42 3.09
N SER A 30 23.05 2.72 3.22
CA SER A 30 22.41 2.44 4.50
C SER A 30 21.40 1.30 4.36
N PRO A 31 21.36 0.34 5.31
CA PRO A 31 20.34 -0.69 5.29
C PRO A 31 18.98 -0.05 5.54
N LYS A 32 18.02 -0.29 4.64
CA LYS A 32 16.66 0.25 4.75
C LYS A 32 15.68 -0.85 5.11
N LEU A 33 15.00 -0.69 6.25
CA LEU A 33 13.87 -1.52 6.64
C LEU A 33 12.63 -1.19 5.79
N ARG A 34 11.98 -2.21 5.27
CA ARG A 34 10.68 -2.11 4.60
C ARG A 34 9.69 -3.04 5.30
N VAL A 35 8.52 -2.50 5.64
CA VAL A 35 7.39 -3.31 6.11
C VAL A 35 6.63 -3.80 4.89
N VAL A 36 6.46 -5.11 4.77
CA VAL A 36 5.65 -5.74 3.72
C VAL A 36 4.39 -6.27 4.36
N PHE A 37 3.24 -5.86 3.84
CA PHE A 37 1.94 -6.37 4.25
C PHE A 37 1.50 -7.48 3.28
N ASP A 38 1.02 -8.60 3.82
CA ASP A 38 0.55 -9.74 3.04
C ASP A 38 -0.96 -9.66 2.77
N GLY A 39 -1.32 -9.09 1.63
CA GLY A 39 -2.69 -9.01 1.12
C GLY A 39 -3.29 -10.35 0.66
N THR A 40 -2.49 -11.42 0.62
CA THR A 40 -2.93 -12.75 0.18
C THR A 40 -3.30 -13.67 1.33
N CYS A 41 -2.93 -13.31 2.56
CA CYS A 41 -3.28 -14.09 3.75
C CYS A 41 -4.81 -14.18 3.90
N LYS A 42 -5.29 -15.38 4.20
CA LYS A 42 -6.71 -15.68 4.37
C LYS A 42 -7.04 -15.75 5.87
N PRO A 43 -7.96 -14.92 6.38
CA PRO A 43 -8.47 -15.04 7.74
C PRO A 43 -9.41 -16.25 7.87
N SER A 44 -10.02 -16.41 9.04
CA SER A 44 -11.02 -17.46 9.33
C SER A 44 -12.21 -17.47 8.37
N ASN A 45 -12.53 -16.34 7.72
CA ASN A 45 -13.58 -16.24 6.72
C ASN A 45 -13.18 -16.77 5.31
N GLY A 46 -11.91 -17.15 5.12
CA GLY A 46 -11.38 -17.76 3.90
C GLY A 46 -11.07 -16.80 2.75
N ASN A 47 -11.37 -15.51 2.87
CA ASN A 47 -11.20 -14.52 1.82
C ASN A 47 -10.05 -13.57 2.15
N SER A 48 -9.04 -13.47 1.28
CA SER A 48 -7.94 -12.52 1.43
C SER A 48 -8.31 -11.14 0.88
N LEU A 49 -7.63 -10.10 1.33
CA LEU A 49 -7.86 -8.72 0.86
C LEU A 49 -7.78 -8.64 -0.68
N ASN A 50 -6.73 -9.22 -1.27
CA ASN A 50 -6.51 -9.22 -2.72
C ASN A 50 -7.59 -10.01 -3.50
N SER A 51 -8.34 -10.90 -2.85
CA SER A 51 -9.44 -11.65 -3.48
C SER A 51 -10.78 -10.90 -3.46
N ILE A 52 -10.93 -9.93 -2.56
CA ILE A 52 -12.16 -9.15 -2.40
C ILE A 52 -12.07 -7.84 -3.19
N LEU A 53 -10.89 -7.22 -3.21
CA LEU A 53 -10.68 -5.96 -3.94
C LEU A 53 -10.89 -6.15 -5.44
N GLY A 54 -11.79 -5.35 -6.01
CA GLY A 54 -12.04 -5.34 -7.44
C GLY A 54 -10.83 -4.82 -8.22
N ILE A 55 -10.54 -5.45 -9.36
CA ILE A 55 -9.53 -4.95 -10.29
C ILE A 55 -10.07 -3.68 -10.95
N GLY A 56 -9.53 -2.52 -10.56
CA GLY A 56 -9.84 -1.25 -11.18
C GLY A 56 -9.38 -1.17 -12.65
N LYS A 57 -9.86 -0.17 -13.37
CA LYS A 57 -9.40 0.12 -14.74
C LYS A 57 -7.90 0.45 -14.74
N MET A 58 -7.18 -0.02 -15.75
CA MET A 58 -5.78 0.37 -15.96
C MET A 58 -5.70 1.89 -16.23
N LEU A 59 -5.17 2.64 -15.26
CA LEU A 59 -4.96 4.09 -15.36
C LEU A 59 -3.60 4.46 -15.93
N GLN A 60 -2.64 3.54 -15.82
CA GLN A 60 -1.27 3.77 -16.26
C GLN A 60 -1.20 3.72 -17.79
N PRO A 61 -0.60 4.73 -18.45
CA PRO A 61 -0.40 4.68 -19.89
C PRO A 61 0.58 3.56 -20.23
N ASP A 62 0.41 3.00 -21.42
CA ASP A 62 1.31 1.99 -21.94
C ASP A 62 2.77 2.49 -21.97
N LEU A 63 3.69 1.67 -21.47
CA LEU A 63 5.09 2.05 -21.28
C LEU A 63 5.79 2.31 -22.63
N PHE A 64 5.45 1.56 -23.67
CA PHE A 64 5.99 1.78 -25.01
C PHE A 64 5.55 3.15 -25.54
N MET A 65 4.28 3.51 -25.37
CA MET A 65 3.77 4.83 -25.72
C MET A 65 4.45 5.97 -24.95
N ILE A 66 4.77 5.77 -23.67
CA ILE A 66 5.58 6.74 -22.90
C ILE A 66 6.95 6.93 -23.55
N PHE A 67 7.64 5.84 -23.90
CA PHE A 67 8.95 5.93 -24.54
C PHE A 67 8.93 6.54 -25.94
N VAL A 68 7.87 6.32 -26.73
CA VAL A 68 7.70 6.99 -28.02
C VAL A 68 7.57 8.50 -27.80
N LYS A 69 6.72 8.94 -26.86
CA LYS A 69 6.53 10.37 -26.56
C LYS A 69 7.80 11.06 -26.07
N LEU A 70 8.60 10.38 -25.25
CA LEU A 70 9.88 10.92 -24.78
C LEU A 70 10.88 11.14 -25.92
N ARG A 71 10.75 10.45 -27.06
CA ARG A 71 11.60 10.61 -28.24
C ARG A 71 11.11 11.66 -29.24
N LEU A 72 9.89 12.18 -29.08
CA LEU A 72 9.34 13.19 -30.00
C LEU A 72 10.00 14.57 -29.85
N ASN A 73 10.64 14.84 -28.71
CA ASN A 73 11.29 16.12 -28.42
C ASN A 73 12.77 15.89 -28.13
N GLU A 74 13.62 16.87 -28.44
CA GLU A 74 15.07 16.79 -28.17
C GLU A 74 15.41 16.72 -26.68
N ILE A 75 14.54 17.25 -25.82
CA ILE A 75 14.75 17.34 -24.38
C ILE A 75 13.59 16.67 -23.65
N ALA A 76 13.91 15.81 -22.69
CA ALA A 76 12.95 15.14 -21.81
C ALA A 76 13.33 15.33 -20.34
N PHE A 77 12.33 15.51 -19.49
CA PHE A 77 12.50 15.56 -18.04
C PHE A 77 11.89 14.31 -17.40
N SER A 78 12.58 13.75 -16.42
CA SER A 78 12.11 12.62 -15.63
C SER A 78 12.41 12.87 -14.16
N ALA A 79 11.46 12.53 -13.29
CA ALA A 79 11.64 12.59 -11.85
C ALA A 79 11.02 11.35 -11.19
N HIS A 80 11.58 10.94 -10.05
CA HIS A 80 11.03 9.88 -9.22
C HIS A 80 10.26 10.48 -8.05
N ILE A 81 8.99 10.11 -7.91
CA ILE A 81 8.18 10.48 -6.75
C ILE A 81 8.37 9.41 -5.67
N GLN A 82 9.18 9.73 -4.66
CA GLN A 82 9.42 8.83 -3.54
C GLN A 82 8.12 8.59 -2.76
N GLN A 83 7.79 7.32 -2.52
CA GLN A 83 6.62 6.91 -1.72
C GLN A 83 5.28 7.46 -2.25
N MET A 84 5.11 7.52 -3.58
CA MET A 84 3.93 8.10 -4.23
C MET A 84 2.58 7.60 -3.68
N TYR A 85 2.45 6.30 -3.37
CA TYR A 85 1.20 5.73 -2.87
C TYR A 85 0.80 6.26 -1.48
N ARG A 86 1.76 6.76 -0.68
CA ARG A 86 1.47 7.38 0.62
C ARG A 86 0.94 8.80 0.53
N GLN A 87 0.96 9.40 -0.66
CA GLN A 87 0.46 10.75 -0.90
C GLN A 87 -1.04 10.76 -1.24
N ILE A 88 -1.67 9.58 -1.29
CA ILE A 88 -3.09 9.42 -1.59
C ILE A 88 -3.79 9.02 -0.28
N LEU A 89 -4.81 9.79 0.10
CA LEU A 89 -5.65 9.47 1.25
C LEU A 89 -6.66 8.37 0.85
N ILE A 90 -6.80 7.35 1.68
CA ILE A 90 -7.81 6.31 1.53
C ILE A 90 -9.16 6.85 2.03
N ASP A 91 -10.25 6.47 1.37
CA ASP A 91 -11.60 6.84 1.80
C ASP A 91 -11.83 6.41 3.27
N GLN A 92 -12.57 7.21 4.03
CA GLN A 92 -12.75 6.95 5.46
C GLN A 92 -13.51 5.64 5.70
N GLU A 93 -14.41 5.25 4.79
CA GLU A 93 -15.14 3.97 4.85
C GLU A 93 -14.22 2.76 4.60
N ASP A 94 -13.11 2.96 3.89
CA ASP A 94 -12.16 1.90 3.53
C ASP A 94 -11.01 1.76 4.55
N GLN A 95 -10.86 2.68 5.50
CA GLN A 95 -9.78 2.65 6.51
C GLN A 95 -10.02 1.68 7.67
N ILE A 96 -11.24 1.16 7.81
CA ILE A 96 -11.61 0.18 8.85
C ILE A 96 -11.31 -1.28 8.44
N PHE A 97 -10.81 -1.49 7.22
CA PHE A 97 -10.34 -2.78 6.68
C PHE A 97 -8.81 -2.93 6.76
#